data_AF-A0A975TCP0-F1
#
_entry.id   AF-A0A975TCP0-F1
#
_cell.length_a   1.000
_cell.length_b   1.000
_cell.length_c   1.000
_cell.angle_alpha   90.00
_cell.angle_beta   90.00
_cell.angle_gamma   90.00
#
_symmetry.space_group_name_H-M   'P 1'
#
loop_
_entity.id
_entity.type
_entity.pdbx_description
1 polymer ?
#
loop_
_entity_poly.entity_id
_entity_poly.type
_entity_poly.pdbx_seq_one_letter_code
_entity_poly.pdbx_strand_id
1 'polypeptide(L)'
;MVRFWNMTSDFAFLKRLYNAFDPFRPLPAGDPAYVDCQEVRGDGDILEAVGREILYSDRKTCQLYAGHRGAGKSTELLRLQKDLDEKGFFVIYFAADEEDIDPEDVQYTDILLACTRNILTAFKDKTNSPAILNWLKERCEDLKDFLQTKISLEELSIEAQVSQFAKITTKIRSEPSERRKIRDLINPHTVTLTKALNEFIQDSKKNLPSGYTELVLIADNLDRIVPVPQADGRSNHDQIFIDRNEQLKDLDCHLVYTVPISLIYSDKAASLLEIYGNSQHLFAVLIFVQFPGNFFRFYVTLLVEI
;
A
#
# COMPACT_ATOMS: atom_id res chain seq x y z
N MET A 1 -37.05 -24.47 10.94
CA MET A 1 -36.73 -24.51 9.50
C MET A 1 -37.85 -23.80 8.76
N VAL A 2 -37.56 -23.00 7.74
CA VAL A 2 -38.52 -22.16 6.96
C VAL A 2 -38.94 -20.82 7.62
N ARG A 3 -37.99 -19.89 7.79
CA ARG A 3 -38.29 -18.43 7.81
C ARG A 3 -37.31 -17.54 7.04
N PHE A 4 -36.21 -18.09 6.53
CA PHE A 4 -35.22 -17.34 5.74
C PHE A 4 -35.50 -17.32 4.23
N TRP A 5 -36.43 -18.14 3.71
CA TRP A 5 -36.65 -18.29 2.27
C TRP A 5 -37.71 -17.36 1.64
N ASN A 6 -38.46 -16.58 2.45
CA ASN A 6 -39.48 -15.64 1.93
C ASN A 6 -38.99 -14.18 1.87
N MET A 7 -37.75 -13.89 2.25
CA MET A 7 -37.16 -12.54 2.13
C MET A 7 -36.41 -12.32 0.81
N THR A 8 -36.14 -13.38 0.06
CA THR A 8 -35.26 -13.37 -1.12
C THR A 8 -35.94 -12.94 -2.43
N SER A 9 -37.22 -12.55 -2.41
CA SER A 9 -37.96 -12.18 -3.63
C SER A 9 -38.34 -10.70 -3.72
N ASP A 10 -38.08 -9.89 -2.67
CA ASP A 10 -38.34 -8.46 -2.73
C ASP A 10 -37.21 -7.76 -3.50
N PHE A 11 -37.43 -7.57 -4.80
CA PHE A 11 -36.51 -6.86 -5.69
C PHE A 11 -36.14 -5.46 -5.16
N ALA A 12 -37.07 -4.75 -4.50
CA ALA A 12 -36.78 -3.42 -3.96
C ALA A 12 -35.86 -3.50 -2.73
N PHE A 13 -35.99 -4.54 -1.90
CA PHE A 13 -35.04 -4.83 -0.83
C PHE A 13 -33.66 -5.21 -1.39
N LEU A 14 -33.58 -6.17 -2.32
CA LEU A 14 -32.32 -6.60 -2.92
C LEU A 14 -31.62 -5.47 -3.67
N LYS A 15 -32.36 -4.65 -4.41
CA LYS A 15 -31.80 -3.45 -5.07
C LYS A 15 -31.27 -2.45 -4.05
N ARG A 16 -31.98 -2.21 -2.94
CA ARG A 16 -31.47 -1.34 -1.86
C ARG A 16 -30.21 -1.91 -1.23
N LEU A 17 -30.18 -3.20 -0.95
CA LEU A 17 -29.00 -3.89 -0.39
C LEU A 17 -27.81 -3.81 -1.36
N TYR A 18 -28.00 -4.18 -2.63
CA TYR A 18 -26.97 -4.12 -3.66
C TYR A 18 -26.38 -2.71 -3.80
N ASN A 19 -27.22 -1.67 -3.81
CA ASN A 19 -26.76 -0.28 -3.93
C ASN A 19 -26.28 0.32 -2.60
N ALA A 20 -26.42 -0.38 -1.47
CA ALA A 20 -25.88 0.04 -0.19
C ALA A 20 -24.40 -0.32 -0.03
N PHE A 21 -23.88 -1.26 -0.82
CA PHE A 21 -22.49 -1.70 -0.79
C PHE A 21 -21.82 -1.43 -2.14
N ASP A 22 -20.77 -0.60 -2.14
CA ASP A 22 -19.88 -0.47 -3.29
C ASP A 22 -18.71 -1.45 -3.11
N PRO A 23 -18.65 -2.59 -3.84
CA PRO A 23 -17.61 -3.59 -3.66
C PRO A 23 -16.22 -3.10 -4.08
N PHE A 24 -16.13 -1.94 -4.74
CA PHE A 24 -14.86 -1.35 -5.17
C PHE A 24 -14.31 -0.32 -4.20
N ARG A 25 -15.04 0.00 -3.12
CA ARG A 25 -14.60 0.95 -2.10
C ARG A 25 -14.43 0.27 -0.75
N PRO A 26 -13.27 0.46 -0.08
CA PRO A 26 -13.13 0.00 1.29
C PRO A 26 -14.06 0.75 2.23
N LEU A 27 -14.47 0.09 3.32
CA LEU A 27 -15.21 0.77 4.38
C LEU A 27 -14.23 1.61 5.21
N PRO A 28 -14.58 2.85 5.56
CA PRO A 28 -13.78 3.64 6.48
C PRO A 28 -13.75 3.02 7.88
N ALA A 29 -12.72 3.37 8.66
CA ALA A 29 -12.61 2.86 10.02
C ALA A 29 -13.77 3.34 10.91
N GLY A 30 -14.47 2.39 11.55
CA GLY A 30 -15.65 2.67 12.36
C GLY A 30 -16.96 2.78 11.58
N ASP A 31 -16.98 2.42 10.29
CA ASP A 31 -18.22 2.32 9.52
C ASP A 31 -19.18 1.31 10.17
N PRO A 32 -20.46 1.65 10.41
CA PRO A 32 -21.43 0.77 11.02
C PRO A 32 -21.78 -0.46 10.17
N ALA A 33 -21.45 -0.46 8.88
CA ALA A 33 -21.60 -1.62 8.00
C ALA A 33 -20.47 -2.64 8.16
N TYR A 34 -19.41 -2.32 8.92
CA TYR A 34 -18.36 -3.27 9.25
C TYR A 34 -18.91 -4.38 10.15
N VAL A 35 -18.68 -5.63 9.74
CA VAL A 35 -18.99 -6.82 10.53
C VAL A 35 -17.68 -7.54 10.82
N ASP A 36 -17.40 -7.76 12.10
CA ASP A 36 -16.25 -8.56 12.50
C ASP A 36 -16.51 -10.03 12.17
N CYS A 37 -15.68 -10.57 11.28
CA CYS A 37 -15.74 -11.95 10.82
C CYS A 37 -14.53 -12.76 11.30
N GLN A 38 -13.79 -12.32 12.33
CA GLN A 38 -12.61 -13.03 12.83
C GLN A 38 -12.90 -14.49 13.21
N GLU A 39 -14.01 -14.74 13.92
CA GLU A 39 -14.39 -16.10 14.35
C GLU A 39 -14.49 -17.11 13.19
N VAL A 40 -14.85 -16.63 11.98
CA VAL A 40 -15.05 -17.48 10.80
C VAL A 40 -13.87 -17.46 9.83
N ARG A 41 -13.07 -16.38 9.80
CA ARG A 41 -11.91 -16.23 8.89
C ARG A 41 -10.71 -17.09 9.31
N GLY A 42 -10.59 -17.41 10.61
CA GLY A 42 -9.53 -18.27 11.14
C GLY A 42 -8.16 -17.61 11.30
N ASP A 43 -7.89 -16.51 10.60
CA ASP A 43 -6.70 -15.67 10.77
C ASP A 43 -6.93 -14.60 11.86
N GLY A 44 -5.85 -14.22 12.54
CA GLY A 44 -5.86 -13.23 13.63
C GLY A 44 -6.17 -11.80 13.16
N ASP A 45 -6.62 -10.95 14.08
CA ASP A 45 -6.89 -9.53 13.82
C ASP A 45 -5.64 -8.81 13.27
N ILE A 46 -5.79 -7.96 12.27
CA ILE A 46 -4.69 -7.14 11.75
C ILE A 46 -4.10 -6.24 12.85
N LEU A 47 -4.94 -5.77 13.77
CA LEU A 47 -4.51 -4.98 14.92
C LEU A 47 -3.58 -5.77 15.85
N GLU A 48 -3.78 -7.08 15.90
CA GLU A 48 -2.97 -8.01 16.67
C GLU A 48 -1.72 -8.49 15.94
N ALA A 49 -1.84 -8.79 14.66
CA ALA A 49 -0.78 -9.39 13.86
C ALA A 49 0.23 -8.34 13.37
N VAL A 50 -0.27 -7.23 12.82
CA VAL A 50 0.54 -6.13 12.30
C VAL A 50 0.68 -5.03 13.35
N GLY A 51 -0.42 -4.65 14.00
CA GLY A 51 -0.45 -3.52 14.94
C GLY A 51 0.44 -3.73 16.17
N ARG A 52 0.47 -4.92 16.78
CA ARG A 52 1.35 -5.20 17.93
C ARG A 52 2.83 -5.15 17.57
N GLU A 53 3.21 -5.67 16.41
CA GLU A 53 4.60 -5.66 15.95
C GLU A 53 5.09 -4.23 15.74
N ILE A 54 4.26 -3.36 15.14
CA ILE A 54 4.56 -1.92 15.00
C ILE A 54 4.63 -1.24 16.37
N LEU A 55 3.67 -1.51 17.26
CA LEU A 55 3.55 -0.86 18.57
C LEU A 55 4.72 -1.17 19.50
N TYR A 56 5.24 -2.41 19.48
CA TYR A 56 6.23 -2.87 20.44
C TYR A 56 7.67 -2.85 19.93
N SER A 57 7.88 -2.69 18.62
CA SER A 57 9.22 -2.69 18.06
C SER A 57 9.90 -1.32 18.21
N ASP A 58 11.06 -1.29 18.87
CA ASP A 58 11.96 -0.14 18.88
C ASP A 58 12.64 0.09 17.50
N ARG A 59 12.62 -0.93 16.64
CA ARG A 59 13.17 -0.87 15.27
C ARG A 59 12.05 -0.64 14.25
N LYS A 60 12.39 0.00 13.14
CA LYS A 60 11.45 0.15 12.02
C LYS A 60 11.15 -1.23 11.42
N THR A 61 9.87 -1.53 11.35
CA THR A 61 9.36 -2.82 10.88
C THR A 61 8.90 -2.70 9.43
N CYS A 62 9.01 -3.78 8.64
CA CYS A 62 8.41 -3.84 7.31
C CYS A 62 7.52 -5.07 7.22
N GLN A 63 6.21 -4.82 7.16
CA GLN A 63 5.15 -5.82 7.19
C GLN A 63 4.59 -6.03 5.78
N LEU A 64 4.51 -7.29 5.35
CA LEU A 64 3.83 -7.69 4.13
C LEU A 64 2.43 -8.21 4.47
N TYR A 65 1.41 -7.64 3.83
CA TYR A 65 0.02 -7.98 4.07
C TYR A 65 -0.62 -8.56 2.80
N ALA A 66 -0.89 -9.86 2.78
CA ALA A 66 -1.42 -10.57 1.63
C ALA A 66 -2.85 -11.03 1.86
N GLY A 67 -3.56 -11.35 0.78
CA GLY A 67 -4.90 -11.90 0.83
C GLY A 67 -5.58 -11.76 -0.51
N HIS A 68 -6.72 -12.43 -0.70
CA HIS A 68 -7.42 -12.38 -1.99
C HIS A 68 -7.89 -10.95 -2.32
N ARG A 69 -7.95 -10.63 -3.62
CA ARG A 69 -8.56 -9.37 -4.07
C ARG A 69 -10.05 -9.37 -3.72
N GLY A 70 -10.57 -8.22 -3.30
CA GLY A 70 -11.96 -8.10 -2.83
C GLY A 70 -12.25 -8.77 -1.49
N ALA A 71 -11.24 -9.30 -0.79
CA ALA A 71 -11.44 -9.93 0.51
C ALA A 71 -11.76 -8.91 1.63
N GLY A 72 -11.39 -7.64 1.45
CA GLY A 72 -11.55 -6.59 2.47
C GLY A 72 -10.25 -6.10 3.11
N LYS A 73 -9.08 -6.45 2.56
CA LYS A 73 -7.76 -6.00 3.06
C LYS A 73 -7.68 -4.48 3.29
N SER A 74 -8.10 -3.69 2.31
CA SER A 74 -8.11 -2.24 2.38
C SER A 74 -8.96 -1.72 3.57
N THR A 75 -10.11 -2.34 3.84
CA THR A 75 -10.94 -2.03 5.02
C THR A 75 -10.19 -2.32 6.32
N GLU A 76 -9.50 -3.46 6.40
CA GLU A 76 -8.71 -3.83 7.58
C GLU A 76 -7.48 -2.92 7.76
N LEU A 77 -6.84 -2.49 6.68
CA LEU A 77 -5.74 -1.51 6.72
C LEU A 77 -6.22 -0.13 7.20
N LEU A 78 -7.43 0.31 6.83
CA LEU A 78 -8.02 1.53 7.37
C LEU A 78 -8.35 1.38 8.87
N ARG A 79 -8.80 0.21 9.33
CA ARG A 79 -8.95 -0.08 10.77
C ARG A 79 -7.60 0.03 11.49
N LEU A 80 -6.55 -0.57 10.93
CA LEU A 80 -5.18 -0.48 11.46
C LEU A 80 -4.68 0.96 11.48
N GLN A 81 -4.93 1.74 10.43
CA GLN A 81 -4.58 3.16 10.38
C GLN A 81 -5.16 3.92 11.57
N LYS A 82 -6.47 3.76 11.82
CA LYS A 82 -7.14 4.43 12.93
C LYS A 82 -6.59 3.99 14.29
N ASP A 83 -6.42 2.69 14.49
CA ASP A 83 -5.92 2.13 15.75
C ASP A 83 -4.51 2.62 16.08
N LEU A 84 -3.61 2.68 15.09
CA LEU A 84 -2.26 3.19 15.25
C LEU A 84 -2.25 4.72 15.48
N ASP A 85 -3.11 5.47 14.79
CA ASP A 85 -3.29 6.91 14.99
C ASP A 85 -3.71 7.24 16.43
N GLU A 86 -4.70 6.51 16.96
CA GLU A 86 -5.17 6.63 18.34
C GLU A 86 -4.09 6.26 19.38
N LYS A 87 -3.10 5.46 18.97
CA LYS A 87 -1.93 5.05 19.79
C LYS A 87 -0.72 5.97 19.62
N GLY A 88 -0.84 7.08 18.90
CA GLY A 88 0.22 8.08 18.76
C GLY A 88 1.21 7.81 17.62
N PHE A 89 0.82 7.05 16.60
CA PHE A 89 1.58 6.92 15.36
C PHE A 89 0.97 7.80 14.28
N PHE A 90 1.79 8.59 13.59
CA PHE A 90 1.33 9.37 12.45
C PHE A 90 1.26 8.43 11.25
N VAL A 91 0.05 8.06 10.81
CA VAL A 91 -0.13 7.05 9.76
C VAL A 91 -0.46 7.70 8.42
N ILE A 92 0.41 7.45 7.43
CA ILE A 92 0.20 7.82 6.04
C ILE A 92 -0.30 6.59 5.29
N TYR A 93 -1.56 6.61 4.87
CA TYR A 93 -2.16 5.58 4.04
C TYR A 93 -2.33 6.10 2.60
N PHE A 94 -1.99 5.27 1.61
CA PHE A 94 -2.32 5.54 0.21
C PHE A 94 -2.57 4.24 -0.57
N ALA A 95 -3.49 4.32 -1.55
CA ALA A 95 -3.74 3.26 -2.52
C ALA A 95 -2.87 3.50 -3.76
N ALA A 96 -1.88 2.65 -4.00
CA ALA A 96 -0.84 2.93 -4.98
C ALA A 96 -1.34 2.96 -6.44
N ASP A 97 -2.35 2.17 -6.79
CA ASP A 97 -2.91 2.05 -8.15
C ASP A 97 -3.87 3.18 -8.54
N GLU A 98 -4.29 4.04 -7.61
CA GLU A 98 -5.24 5.12 -7.91
C GLU A 98 -4.59 6.30 -8.64
N GLU A 99 -3.40 6.71 -8.21
CA GLU A 99 -2.74 7.92 -8.71
C GLU A 99 -1.25 7.73 -9.02
N ASP A 100 -0.60 6.70 -8.48
CA ASP A 100 0.86 6.62 -8.47
C ASP A 100 1.46 5.65 -9.48
N ILE A 101 0.90 4.43 -9.59
CA ILE A 101 1.49 3.35 -10.39
C ILE A 101 0.53 2.85 -11.47
N ASP A 102 1.08 2.28 -12.54
CA ASP A 102 0.33 1.46 -13.51
C ASP A 102 0.45 -0.01 -13.13
N PRO A 103 -0.60 -0.67 -12.60
CA PRO A 103 -0.53 -2.06 -12.13
C PRO A 103 -0.03 -3.07 -13.17
N GLU A 104 -0.17 -2.77 -14.47
CA GLU A 104 0.24 -3.65 -15.57
C GLU A 104 1.77 -3.68 -15.78
N ASP A 105 2.49 -2.67 -15.30
CA ASP A 105 3.92 -2.53 -15.49
C ASP A 105 4.51 -1.71 -14.34
N VAL A 106 4.76 -2.38 -13.22
CA VAL A 106 5.36 -1.80 -12.01
C VAL A 106 6.78 -2.31 -11.79
N GLN A 107 7.67 -1.38 -11.44
CA GLN A 107 9.02 -1.59 -10.93
C GLN A 107 9.14 -0.99 -9.52
N TYR A 108 10.20 -1.40 -8.80
CA TYR A 108 10.52 -0.87 -7.47
C TYR A 108 10.54 0.67 -7.43
N THR A 109 11.10 1.30 -8.47
CA THR A 109 11.23 2.76 -8.55
C THR A 109 9.88 3.47 -8.56
N ASP A 110 8.84 2.89 -9.15
CA ASP A 110 7.51 3.51 -9.15
C ASP A 110 6.91 3.51 -7.74
N ILE A 111 7.13 2.43 -6.98
CA ILE A 111 6.71 2.34 -5.57
C ILE A 111 7.49 3.36 -4.72
N LEU A 112 8.80 3.49 -4.92
CA LEU A 112 9.61 4.49 -4.20
C LEU A 112 9.12 5.92 -4.48
N LEU A 113 8.78 6.23 -5.75
CA LEU A 113 8.25 7.54 -6.13
C LEU A 113 6.85 7.78 -5.55
N ALA A 114 6.00 6.75 -5.50
CA ALA A 114 4.70 6.79 -4.84
C ALA A 114 4.84 7.11 -3.34
N CYS A 115 5.71 6.38 -2.64
CA CYS A 115 6.04 6.64 -1.23
C CYS A 115 6.55 8.07 -1.04
N THR A 116 7.47 8.53 -1.90
CA THR A 116 8.02 9.88 -1.86
C THR A 116 6.92 10.94 -1.99
N ARG A 117 6.05 10.83 -3.00
CA ARG A 117 4.94 11.77 -3.23
C ARG A 117 4.00 11.83 -2.02
N ASN A 118 3.60 10.68 -1.50
CA ASN A 118 2.65 10.59 -0.39
C ASN A 118 3.24 11.11 0.93
N ILE A 119 4.52 10.83 1.21
CA ILE A 119 5.22 11.40 2.38
C ILE A 119 5.33 12.92 2.27
N LEU A 120 5.78 13.44 1.13
CA LEU A 120 5.84 14.89 0.91
C LEU A 120 4.47 15.55 1.09
N THR A 121 3.42 14.91 0.57
CA THR A 121 2.04 15.41 0.66
C THR A 121 1.56 15.50 2.11
N ALA A 122 1.86 14.48 2.92
CA ALA A 122 1.49 14.45 4.33
C ALA A 122 2.18 15.55 5.17
N PHE A 123 3.35 16.00 4.75
CA PHE A 123 4.18 16.99 5.46
C PHE A 123 4.30 18.36 4.79
N LYS A 124 3.59 18.63 3.69
CA LYS A 124 3.71 19.88 2.91
C LYS A 124 3.64 21.17 3.76
N ASP A 125 2.72 21.21 4.73
CA ASP A 125 2.51 22.35 5.61
C ASP A 125 3.17 22.20 7.00
N LYS A 126 4.03 21.18 7.20
CA LYS A 126 4.53 20.76 8.52
C LYS A 126 6.05 20.74 8.67
N THR A 127 6.79 20.80 7.56
CA THR A 127 8.26 20.76 7.56
C THR A 127 8.81 21.71 6.51
N ASN A 128 10.09 22.04 6.61
CA ASN A 128 10.83 22.81 5.60
C ASN A 128 12.12 22.07 5.20
N SER A 129 12.15 20.74 5.33
CA SER A 129 13.35 19.96 5.05
C SER A 129 13.76 20.13 3.57
N PRO A 130 15.02 20.51 3.29
CA PRO A 130 15.51 20.73 1.94
C PRO A 130 15.99 19.43 1.27
N ALA A 131 15.96 18.27 1.94
CA ALA A 131 16.63 17.06 1.49
C ALA A 131 16.15 16.61 0.09
N ILE A 132 14.84 16.51 -0.10
CA ILE A 132 14.25 16.12 -1.39
C ILE A 132 14.43 17.22 -2.45
N LEU A 133 14.33 18.49 -2.05
CA LEU A 133 14.62 19.62 -2.94
C LEU A 133 16.05 19.55 -3.48
N ASN A 134 17.03 19.30 -2.62
CA ASN A 134 18.43 19.20 -2.99
C ASN A 134 18.65 18.01 -3.94
N TRP A 135 18.01 16.88 -3.67
CA TRP A 135 18.05 15.72 -4.55
C TRP A 135 17.47 16.03 -5.95
N LEU A 136 16.34 16.75 -6.01
CA LEU A 136 15.73 17.21 -7.26
C LEU A 136 16.63 18.21 -8.01
N LYS A 137 17.27 19.14 -7.30
CA LYS A 137 18.17 20.16 -7.88
C LYS A 137 19.32 19.53 -8.66
N GLU A 138 19.96 18.52 -8.07
CA GLU A 138 21.06 17.78 -8.70
C GLU A 138 20.66 17.08 -10.02
N ARG A 139 19.37 16.82 -10.22
CA ARG A 139 18.82 16.04 -11.35
C ARG A 139 17.86 16.85 -12.22
N CYS A 140 17.78 18.16 -12.01
CA CYS A 140 16.78 18.95 -12.71
C CYS A 140 17.07 19.02 -14.22
N GLU A 141 18.34 19.04 -14.65
CA GLU A 141 18.66 19.02 -16.07
C GLU A 141 18.20 17.73 -16.76
N ASP A 142 18.37 16.60 -16.09
CA ASP A 142 17.93 15.29 -16.58
C ASP A 142 16.40 15.19 -16.60
N LEU A 143 15.73 15.76 -15.59
CA LEU A 143 14.28 15.68 -15.43
C LEU A 143 13.51 16.86 -16.04
N LYS A 144 14.16 17.83 -16.70
CA LYS A 144 13.54 19.10 -17.12
C LYS A 144 12.33 18.91 -18.04
N ASP A 145 12.42 17.96 -18.96
CA ASP A 145 11.35 17.63 -19.92
C ASP A 145 10.11 17.05 -19.22
N PHE A 146 10.32 16.46 -18.04
CA PHE A 146 9.27 15.87 -17.23
C PHE A 146 8.63 16.86 -16.27
N LEU A 147 9.46 17.68 -15.61
CA LEU A 147 9.07 18.62 -14.56
C LEU A 147 8.37 19.88 -15.12
N GLN A 148 8.59 20.21 -16.40
CA GLN A 148 8.06 21.41 -17.07
C GLN A 148 8.36 22.71 -16.30
N THR A 149 9.44 22.75 -15.53
CA THR A 149 9.78 23.88 -14.68
C THR A 149 10.63 24.89 -15.44
N LYS A 150 10.04 26.04 -15.74
CA LYS A 150 10.77 27.28 -16.09
C LYS A 150 11.31 28.01 -14.84
N ILE A 151 11.31 27.38 -13.66
CA ILE A 151 11.44 28.04 -12.36
C ILE A 151 12.89 27.94 -11.87
N SER A 152 13.43 29.02 -11.30
CA SER A 152 14.65 28.96 -10.49
C SER A 152 14.43 27.95 -9.35
N LEU A 153 15.18 26.85 -9.38
CA LEU A 153 15.04 25.77 -8.40
C LEU A 153 15.39 26.20 -6.97
N GLU A 154 15.97 27.39 -6.82
CA GLU A 154 16.53 27.92 -5.58
C GLU A 154 15.49 27.92 -4.44
N GLU A 155 14.19 28.10 -4.73
CA GLU A 155 13.11 28.23 -3.74
C GLU A 155 11.83 27.41 -4.05
N LEU A 156 11.94 26.14 -4.45
CA LEU A 156 10.74 25.30 -4.58
C LEU A 156 10.17 24.95 -3.19
N SER A 157 8.94 25.40 -2.91
CA SER A 157 8.18 24.99 -1.73
C SER A 157 7.91 23.47 -1.74
N ILE A 158 7.50 22.90 -0.60
CA ILE A 158 7.15 21.47 -0.56
C ILE A 158 5.92 21.19 -1.42
N GLU A 159 4.94 22.09 -1.50
CA GLU A 159 3.80 21.95 -2.42
C GLU A 159 4.26 21.85 -3.87
N ALA A 160 5.28 22.64 -4.24
CA ALA A 160 5.86 22.56 -5.56
C ALA A 160 6.56 21.22 -5.79
N GLN A 161 7.29 20.69 -4.79
CA GLN A 161 7.91 19.35 -4.85
C GLN A 161 6.85 18.24 -4.98
N VAL A 162 5.77 18.30 -4.20
CA VAL A 162 4.62 17.38 -4.32
C VAL A 162 4.08 17.40 -5.75
N SER A 163 3.87 18.59 -6.31
CA SER A 163 3.41 18.75 -7.70
C SER A 163 4.39 18.14 -8.71
N GLN A 164 5.70 18.28 -8.50
CA GLN A 164 6.71 17.66 -9.36
C GLN A 164 6.66 16.13 -9.31
N PHE A 165 6.63 15.54 -8.12
CA PHE A 165 6.51 14.09 -7.98
C PHE A 165 5.17 13.58 -8.52
N ALA A 166 4.07 14.31 -8.33
CA ALA A 166 2.77 13.97 -8.92
C ALA A 166 2.80 13.95 -10.45
N LYS A 167 3.49 14.89 -11.10
CA LYS A 167 3.68 14.87 -12.55
C LYS A 167 4.52 13.67 -13.00
N ILE A 168 5.59 13.36 -12.27
CA ILE A 168 6.45 12.21 -12.55
C ILE A 168 5.64 10.91 -12.44
N THR A 169 4.96 10.67 -11.31
CA THR A 169 4.17 9.45 -11.10
C THR A 169 3.02 9.36 -12.09
N THR A 170 2.35 10.48 -12.41
CA THR A 170 1.32 10.52 -13.46
C THR A 170 1.88 10.09 -14.81
N LYS A 171 3.01 10.65 -15.27
CA LYS A 171 3.61 10.27 -16.56
C LYS A 171 4.06 8.82 -16.58
N ILE A 172 4.69 8.33 -15.50
CA ILE A 172 5.01 6.91 -15.33
C ILE A 172 3.73 6.09 -15.48
N ARG A 173 2.64 6.45 -14.82
CA ARG A 173 1.40 5.71 -14.86
C ARG A 173 0.72 5.74 -16.23
N SER A 174 0.57 6.89 -16.87
CA SER A 174 -0.29 7.04 -18.05
C SER A 174 0.43 6.98 -19.41
N GLU A 175 1.76 7.11 -19.46
CA GLU A 175 2.51 7.29 -20.71
C GLU A 175 3.66 6.26 -20.85
N PRO A 176 3.45 5.11 -21.53
CA PRO A 176 4.48 4.05 -21.62
C PRO A 176 5.83 4.50 -22.20
N SER A 177 5.84 5.41 -23.17
CA SER A 177 7.09 5.93 -23.76
C SER A 177 7.87 6.81 -22.79
N GLU A 178 7.18 7.62 -21.99
CA GLU A 178 7.79 8.50 -21.00
C GLU A 178 8.19 7.72 -19.74
N ARG A 179 7.38 6.73 -19.32
CA ARG A 179 7.69 5.80 -18.22
C ARG A 179 9.11 5.24 -18.33
N ARG A 180 9.47 4.69 -19.49
CA ARG A 180 10.80 4.10 -19.70
C ARG A 180 11.91 5.15 -19.55
N LYS A 181 11.76 6.33 -20.17
CA LYS A 181 12.74 7.41 -20.07
C LYS A 181 12.92 7.88 -18.63
N ILE A 182 11.82 8.09 -17.91
CA ILE A 182 11.86 8.51 -16.50
C ILE A 182 12.58 7.45 -15.65
N ARG A 183 12.25 6.17 -15.84
CA ARG A 183 12.94 5.06 -15.13
C ARG A 183 14.43 5.04 -15.44
N ASP A 184 14.83 5.18 -16.70
CA ASP A 184 16.25 5.19 -17.09
C ASP A 184 17.02 6.33 -16.39
N LEU A 185 16.38 7.47 -16.15
CA LEU A 185 16.96 8.61 -15.43
C LEU A 185 16.96 8.43 -13.90
N ILE A 186 15.92 7.83 -13.32
CA ILE A 186 15.76 7.74 -11.85
C ILE A 186 16.41 6.49 -11.27
N ASN A 187 16.39 5.36 -11.99
CA ASN A 187 16.92 4.07 -11.51
C ASN A 187 18.35 4.15 -10.94
N PRO A 188 19.31 4.84 -11.60
CA PRO A 188 20.68 5.01 -11.07
C PRO A 188 20.76 5.80 -9.77
N HIS A 189 19.69 6.50 -9.40
CA HIS A 189 19.64 7.43 -8.27
C HIS A 189 18.69 7.00 -7.15
N THR A 190 18.09 5.82 -7.25
CA THR A 190 17.18 5.27 -6.23
C THR A 190 17.80 5.26 -4.84
N VAL A 191 19.06 4.85 -4.68
CA VAL A 191 19.78 4.87 -3.39
C VAL A 191 19.89 6.29 -2.82
N THR A 192 20.25 7.26 -3.65
CA THR A 192 20.35 8.67 -3.23
C THR A 192 18.98 9.28 -2.93
N LEU A 193 17.93 8.83 -3.62
CA LEU A 193 16.55 9.25 -3.36
C LEU A 193 16.06 8.71 -2.02
N THR A 194 16.28 7.41 -1.75
CA THR A 194 15.98 6.80 -0.45
C THR A 194 16.69 7.53 0.68
N LYS A 195 17.98 7.87 0.51
CA LYS A 195 18.72 8.67 1.50
C LYS A 195 18.08 10.05 1.73
N ALA A 196 17.77 10.79 0.66
CA ALA A 196 17.12 12.10 0.77
C ALA A 196 15.72 12.01 1.41
N LEU A 197 14.98 10.94 1.12
CA LEU A 197 13.67 10.68 1.72
C LEU A 197 13.79 10.35 3.21
N ASN A 198 14.80 9.58 3.61
CA ASN A 198 15.06 9.30 5.03
C ASN A 198 15.46 10.56 5.80
N GLU A 199 16.32 11.40 5.24
CA GLU A 199 16.65 12.71 5.82
C GLU A 199 15.38 13.57 5.97
N PHE A 200 14.52 13.60 4.94
CA PHE A 200 13.24 14.29 5.00
C PHE A 200 12.30 13.72 6.08
N ILE A 201 12.20 12.39 6.20
CA ILE A 201 11.38 11.72 7.23
C ILE A 201 11.91 12.07 8.63
N GLN A 202 13.22 12.02 8.85
CA GLN A 202 13.85 12.35 10.12
C GLN A 202 13.58 13.81 10.54
N ASP A 203 13.66 14.75 9.60
CA ASP A 203 13.33 16.15 9.85
C ASP A 203 11.83 16.35 10.11
N SER A 204 10.99 15.60 9.41
CA SER A 204 9.54 15.65 9.56
C SER A 204 9.09 15.12 10.93
N LYS A 205 9.73 14.05 11.42
CA LYS A 205 9.48 13.49 12.76
C LYS A 205 9.71 14.49 13.89
N LYS A 206 10.65 15.43 13.74
CA LYS A 206 10.92 16.50 14.73
C LYS A 206 9.75 17.48 14.87
N ASN A 207 8.88 17.55 13.87
CA ASN A 207 7.75 18.48 13.78
C ASN A 207 6.40 17.75 13.75
N LEU A 208 6.34 16.51 14.25
CA LEU A 208 5.08 15.80 14.38
C LEU A 208 4.12 16.55 15.33
N PRO A 209 2.79 16.50 15.07
CA PRO A 209 1.83 17.09 15.99
C PRO A 209 1.95 16.48 17.38
N SER A 210 1.55 17.23 18.41
CA SER A 210 1.59 16.74 19.80
C SER A 210 0.78 15.44 19.94
N GLY A 211 1.38 14.43 20.58
CA GLY A 211 0.79 13.10 20.75
C GLY A 211 1.32 12.06 19.79
N TYR A 212 1.93 12.47 18.66
CA TYR A 212 2.57 11.56 17.73
C TYR A 212 4.06 11.41 18.00
N THR A 213 4.56 10.18 18.02
CA THR A 213 5.97 9.87 18.29
C THR A 213 6.68 9.24 17.10
N GLU A 214 5.94 8.53 16.26
CA GLU A 214 6.49 7.72 15.18
C GLU A 214 5.68 7.80 13.90
N LEU A 215 6.30 7.39 12.78
CA LEU A 215 5.70 7.40 11.46
C LEU A 215 5.41 5.98 10.96
N VAL A 216 4.23 5.77 10.40
CA VAL A 216 3.84 4.53 9.70
C VAL A 216 3.42 4.89 8.28
N LEU A 217 3.92 4.17 7.29
CA LEU A 217 3.49 4.28 5.89
C LEU A 217 2.83 2.97 5.47
N ILE A 218 1.58 3.07 5.02
CA ILE A 218 0.78 1.96 4.49
C ILE A 218 0.58 2.18 2.99
N ALA A 219 1.16 1.31 2.18
CA ALA A 219 1.00 1.28 0.73
C ALA A 219 0.08 0.11 0.33
N ASP A 220 -1.19 0.45 0.07
CA ASP A 220 -2.22 -0.50 -0.31
C ASP A 220 -2.26 -0.74 -1.83
N ASN A 221 -2.97 -1.78 -2.25
CA ASN A 221 -3.20 -2.21 -3.63
C ASN A 221 -1.94 -2.63 -4.43
N LEU A 222 -0.80 -2.85 -3.79
CA LEU A 222 0.37 -3.46 -4.43
C LEU A 222 0.13 -4.95 -4.75
N ASP A 223 -0.85 -5.60 -4.11
CA ASP A 223 -1.35 -6.93 -4.53
C ASP A 223 -2.11 -6.90 -5.87
N ARG A 224 -2.39 -5.71 -6.41
CA ARG A 224 -3.01 -5.51 -7.72
C ARG A 224 -2.03 -5.55 -8.88
N ILE A 225 -0.72 -5.46 -8.60
CA ILE A 225 0.34 -5.53 -9.61
C ILE A 225 0.23 -6.83 -10.39
N VAL A 226 0.15 -6.72 -11.71
CA VAL A 226 0.13 -7.86 -12.62
C VAL A 226 1.54 -8.43 -12.74
N PRO A 227 1.73 -9.75 -12.57
CA PRO A 227 3.03 -10.37 -12.75
C PRO A 227 3.45 -10.26 -14.22
N VAL A 228 4.60 -9.64 -14.47
CA VAL A 228 5.24 -9.57 -15.79
C VAL A 228 6.31 -10.65 -15.85
N PRO A 229 6.09 -11.78 -16.56
CA PRO A 229 7.03 -12.89 -16.59
C PRO A 229 8.35 -12.54 -17.28
N GLN A 230 9.44 -13.11 -16.80
CA GLN A 230 10.79 -12.96 -17.33
C GLN A 230 11.31 -14.30 -17.85
N ALA A 231 12.35 -14.25 -18.69
CA ALA A 231 12.88 -15.44 -19.38
C ALA A 231 13.44 -16.52 -18.44
N ASP A 232 13.82 -16.14 -17.23
CA ASP A 232 14.32 -17.02 -16.16
C ASP A 232 13.21 -17.59 -15.27
N GLY A 233 11.93 -17.37 -15.63
CA GLY A 233 10.78 -17.82 -14.86
C GLY A 233 10.45 -16.94 -13.65
N ARG A 234 11.15 -15.81 -13.49
CA ARG A 234 10.85 -14.79 -12.47
C ARG A 234 9.86 -13.77 -13.00
N SER A 235 9.49 -12.81 -12.15
CA SER A 235 8.57 -11.72 -12.48
C SER A 235 9.03 -10.41 -11.83
N ASN A 236 8.35 -9.32 -12.19
CA ASN A 236 8.48 -8.05 -11.47
C ASN A 236 8.17 -8.17 -9.97
N HIS A 237 7.31 -9.11 -9.54
CA HIS A 237 7.07 -9.36 -8.10
C HIS A 237 8.34 -9.81 -7.40
N ASP A 238 9.11 -10.73 -8.01
CA ASP A 238 10.39 -11.18 -7.47
C ASP A 238 11.39 -10.03 -7.37
N GLN A 239 11.45 -9.18 -8.40
CA GLN A 239 12.34 -8.03 -8.38
C GLN A 239 12.00 -7.05 -7.26
N ILE A 240 10.71 -6.74 -7.08
CA ILE A 240 10.25 -5.77 -6.08
C ILE A 240 10.42 -6.29 -4.66
N PHE A 241 9.90 -7.48 -4.38
CA PHE A 241 9.78 -7.97 -3.00
C PHE A 241 10.96 -8.82 -2.54
N ILE A 242 11.76 -9.39 -3.45
CA ILE A 242 12.89 -10.27 -3.12
C ILE A 242 14.21 -9.59 -3.48
N ASP A 243 14.44 -9.22 -4.74
CA ASP A 243 15.75 -8.68 -5.15
C ASP A 243 16.01 -7.28 -4.60
N ARG A 244 14.96 -6.43 -4.54
CA ARG A 244 15.02 -5.06 -4.02
C ARG A 244 14.54 -4.93 -2.57
N ASN A 245 14.54 -6.04 -1.82
CA ASN A 245 14.01 -6.06 -0.46
C ASN A 245 14.72 -5.07 0.47
N GLU A 246 16.05 -4.91 0.33
CA GLU A 246 16.80 -3.98 1.18
C GLU A 246 16.27 -2.57 0.98
N GLN A 247 16.13 -2.13 -0.27
CA GLN A 247 15.63 -0.79 -0.57
C GLN A 247 14.15 -0.61 -0.23
N LEU A 248 13.33 -1.66 -0.37
CA LEU A 248 11.92 -1.64 0.03
C LEU A 248 11.76 -1.46 1.55
N LYS A 249 12.72 -1.95 2.34
CA LYS A 249 12.73 -1.87 3.81
C LYS A 249 13.48 -0.64 4.35
N ASP A 250 14.14 0.14 3.50
CA ASP A 250 15.13 1.15 3.91
C ASP A 250 14.53 2.50 4.27
N LEU A 251 13.20 2.67 4.27
CA LEU A 251 12.60 3.92 4.73
C LEU A 251 12.65 4.04 6.25
N ASP A 252 12.99 5.23 6.78
CA ASP A 252 13.04 5.50 8.22
C ASP A 252 11.64 5.61 8.86
N CYS A 253 10.76 4.66 8.63
CA CYS A 253 9.43 4.56 9.23
C CYS A 253 8.95 3.11 9.27
N HIS A 254 7.90 2.84 10.04
CA HIS A 254 7.26 1.52 9.96
C HIS A 254 6.53 1.41 8.61
N LEU A 255 6.66 0.27 7.95
CA LEU A 255 6.15 0.02 6.61
C LEU A 255 5.12 -1.11 6.63
N VAL A 256 4.03 -0.92 5.91
CA VAL A 256 3.06 -1.97 5.60
C VAL A 256 2.82 -1.94 4.09
N TYR A 257 3.21 -3.03 3.42
CA TYR A 257 3.01 -3.22 1.98
C TYR A 257 2.01 -4.33 1.76
N THR A 258 0.99 -4.09 0.95
CA THR A 258 0.21 -5.21 0.42
C THR A 258 1.05 -6.02 -0.56
N VAL A 259 0.83 -7.34 -0.62
CA VAL A 259 1.56 -8.20 -1.55
C VAL A 259 0.64 -9.20 -2.24
N PRO A 260 0.94 -9.58 -3.51
CA PRO A 260 0.21 -10.63 -4.20
C PRO A 260 0.25 -11.94 -3.40
N ILE A 261 -0.93 -12.47 -3.07
CA ILE A 261 -1.05 -13.74 -2.32
C ILE A 261 -0.37 -14.92 -3.04
N SER A 262 -0.28 -14.85 -4.38
CA SER A 262 0.43 -15.84 -5.20
C SER A 262 1.92 -15.91 -4.88
N LEU A 263 2.54 -14.82 -4.41
CA LEU A 263 3.95 -14.80 -4.02
C LEU A 263 4.19 -15.52 -2.69
N ILE A 264 3.21 -15.46 -1.78
CA ILE A 264 3.27 -16.20 -0.50
C ILE A 264 3.07 -17.70 -0.70
N TYR A 265 2.27 -18.12 -1.69
CA TYR A 265 2.02 -19.53 -2.00
C TYR A 265 2.90 -20.09 -3.13
N SER A 266 3.93 -19.37 -3.58
CA SER A 266 4.87 -19.86 -4.59
C SER A 266 6.09 -20.54 -3.96
N ASP A 267 7.01 -21.00 -4.82
CA ASP A 267 8.34 -21.47 -4.43
C ASP A 267 9.19 -20.38 -3.74
N LYS A 268 8.74 -19.12 -3.72
CA LYS A 268 9.42 -17.99 -3.10
C LYS A 268 9.08 -17.77 -1.62
N ALA A 269 8.13 -18.52 -1.07
CA ALA A 269 7.69 -18.39 0.31
C ALA A 269 8.85 -18.43 1.32
N ALA A 270 9.81 -19.33 1.11
CA ALA A 270 10.99 -19.46 1.97
C ALA A 270 11.88 -18.21 1.94
N SER A 271 12.11 -17.63 0.76
CA SER A 271 12.88 -16.39 0.61
C SER A 271 12.18 -15.20 1.26
N LEU A 272 10.86 -15.09 1.10
CA LEU A 272 10.09 -14.06 1.80
C LEU A 272 10.20 -14.21 3.32
N LEU A 273 10.14 -15.45 3.84
CA LEU A 273 10.29 -15.73 5.27
C LEU A 273 11.68 -15.37 5.78
N GLU A 274 12.73 -15.63 5.01
CA GLU A 274 14.09 -15.24 5.36
C GLU A 274 14.25 -13.71 5.40
N ILE A 275 13.65 -13.01 4.43
CA ILE A 275 13.82 -11.56 4.26
C ILE A 275 12.97 -10.74 5.25
N TYR A 276 11.71 -11.12 5.44
CA TYR A 276 10.72 -10.38 6.22
C TYR A 276 10.39 -11.05 7.56
N GLY A 277 10.88 -12.26 7.81
CA GLY A 277 10.55 -13.03 9.02
C GLY A 277 9.05 -13.32 9.12
N ASN A 278 8.55 -13.30 10.34
CA ASN A 278 7.12 -13.45 10.64
C ASN A 278 6.28 -12.20 10.29
N SER A 279 6.86 -11.23 9.60
CA SER A 279 6.19 -10.01 9.16
C SER A 279 5.33 -10.22 7.90
N GLN A 280 4.99 -11.48 7.60
CA GLN A 280 4.10 -11.85 6.50
C GLN A 280 2.76 -12.26 7.09
N HIS A 281 1.77 -11.45 6.82
CA HIS A 281 0.44 -11.61 7.38
C HIS A 281 -0.50 -11.97 6.25
N LEU A 282 -1.15 -13.11 6.41
CA LEU A 282 -2.20 -13.54 5.51
C LEU A 282 -3.53 -13.03 6.05
N PHE A 283 -4.31 -12.49 5.13
CA PHE A 283 -5.71 -12.18 5.32
C PHE A 283 -6.53 -13.17 4.50
N ALA A 284 -6.93 -14.28 5.13
CA ALA A 284 -7.88 -15.21 4.55
C ALA A 284 -9.32 -14.74 4.75
N VAL A 285 -10.10 -14.82 3.69
CA VAL A 285 -11.56 -14.91 3.79
C VAL A 285 -11.92 -16.35 3.48
N LEU A 286 -11.77 -17.23 4.48
CA LEU A 286 -12.40 -18.54 4.45
C LEU A 286 -13.79 -18.38 5.06
N ILE A 287 -14.82 -18.20 4.23
CA ILE A 287 -16.19 -18.33 4.73
C ILE A 287 -16.52 -19.83 4.71
N PHE A 288 -16.48 -20.47 5.88
CA PHE A 288 -17.06 -21.81 6.04
C PHE A 288 -18.59 -21.70 6.05
N VAL A 289 -19.23 -22.01 4.91
CA VAL A 289 -20.68 -22.19 4.91
C VAL A 289 -20.98 -23.61 5.41
N GLN A 290 -21.44 -23.72 6.65
CA GLN A 290 -21.89 -24.99 7.22
C GLN A 290 -23.28 -25.32 6.64
N PHE A 291 -23.33 -26.26 5.70
CA PHE A 291 -24.61 -26.85 5.28
C PHE A 291 -25.08 -27.88 6.32
N PRO A 292 -26.40 -28.03 6.55
CA PRO A 292 -26.92 -29.11 7.38
C PRO A 292 -26.59 -30.45 6.72
N GLY A 293 -25.53 -31.12 7.20
CA GLY A 293 -25.06 -32.40 6.64
C GLY A 293 -23.55 -32.72 6.76
N ASN A 294 -22.76 -32.03 7.59
CA ASN A 294 -21.31 -32.30 7.78
C ASN A 294 -20.45 -32.27 6.51
N PHE A 295 -20.82 -31.46 5.51
CA PHE A 295 -19.94 -31.15 4.38
C PHE A 295 -19.47 -29.69 4.47
N PHE A 296 -18.17 -29.50 4.70
CA PHE A 296 -17.51 -28.22 4.51
C PHE A 296 -17.17 -28.08 3.03
N ARG A 297 -17.61 -26.98 2.39
CA ARG A 297 -17.22 -26.64 1.02
C ARG A 297 -16.56 -25.27 1.03
N PHE A 298 -15.39 -25.16 0.42
CA PHE A 298 -14.64 -23.91 0.28
C PHE A 298 -15.36 -23.00 -0.72
N TYR A 299 -15.78 -21.81 -0.28
CA TYR A 299 -16.28 -20.76 -1.17
C TYR A 299 -15.42 -19.53 -1.01
N VAL A 300 -14.54 -19.30 -2.00
CA VAL A 300 -13.97 -17.98 -2.27
C VAL A 300 -15.00 -17.28 -3.14
N THR A 301 -15.51 -16.13 -2.70
CA THR A 301 -16.51 -15.25 -3.37
C THR A 301 -17.97 -15.54 -3.03
N LEU A 302 -18.50 -14.81 -2.05
CA LEU A 302 -19.95 -14.58 -1.90
C LEU A 302 -20.23 -13.20 -2.47
N LEU A 303 -20.54 -13.13 -3.78
CA LEU A 303 -21.27 -12.02 -4.43
C LEU A 303 -21.55 -12.26 -5.94
N VAL A 304 -21.11 -13.38 -6.54
CA VAL A 304 -21.29 -13.65 -7.99
C VAL A 304 -22.38 -14.70 -8.30
N GLU A 305 -23.02 -15.29 -7.29
CA GLU A 305 -24.12 -16.27 -7.50
C GLU A 305 -25.43 -15.83 -6.84
N ILE A 306 -25.88 -14.60 -7.13
CA ILE A 306 -27.27 -14.16 -6.90
C ILE A 306 -27.85 -13.66 -8.21
#